data_AF-A0A959B5D6-F1
#
_entry.id   AF-A0A959B5D6-F1
#
_cell.length_a   1.000
_cell.length_b   1.000
_cell.length_c   1.000
_cell.angle_alpha   90.00
_cell.angle_beta   90.00
_cell.angle_gamma   90.00
#
_symmetry.space_group_name_H-M   'P 1'
#
loop_
_entity.id
_entity.type
_entity.pdbx_description
1 polymer ?
#
loop_
_entity_poly.entity_id
_entity_poly.type
_entity_poly.pdbx_seq_one_letter_code
_entity_poly.pdbx_strand_id
1 'polypeptide(L)'
;MPKVWFRIALINFFIAAVMGAILRYAFVEEISWLKFRYFLHGHSHVAMLGWLYLGLYALLVHSFLPEVRQHSPFYRNNFIVAQASVVGMLIAFPIQG
;
A
#
# COMPACT_ATOMS: atom_id res chain seq x y z
N MET A 1 -13.75 -10.49 7.77
CA MET A 1 -12.39 -9.88 7.83
C MET A 1 -11.81 -9.54 6.46
N PRO A 2 -11.88 -10.41 5.43
CA PRO A 2 -11.25 -10.12 4.13
C PRO A 2 -11.80 -8.87 3.43
N LYS A 3 -13.09 -8.54 3.60
CA LYS A 3 -13.69 -7.30 3.07
C LYS A 3 -13.03 -6.02 3.60
N VAL A 4 -12.59 -6.01 4.86
CA VAL A 4 -11.88 -4.86 5.46
C VAL A 4 -10.47 -4.78 4.89
N TRP A 5 -9.79 -5.91 4.71
CA TRP A 5 -8.45 -5.99 4.12
C TRP A 5 -8.42 -5.48 2.69
N PHE A 6 -9.41 -5.86 1.89
CA PHE A 6 -9.55 -5.35 0.53
C PHE A 6 -9.83 -3.84 0.50
N ARG A 7 -10.62 -3.33 1.44
CA ARG A 7 -10.84 -1.88 1.60
C ARG A 7 -9.55 -1.14 1.96
N ILE A 8 -8.71 -1.72 2.82
CA ILE A 8 -7.39 -1.16 3.16
C ILE A 8 -6.49 -1.12 1.91
N ALA A 9 -6.48 -2.19 1.11
CA ALA A 9 -5.75 -2.18 -0.16
C ALA A 9 -6.24 -1.05 -1.08
N LEU A 10 -7.56 -0.85 -1.22
CA LEU A 10 -8.13 0.26 -2.01
C LEU A 10 -7.73 1.64 -1.48
N ILE A 11 -7.61 1.81 -0.16
CA ILE A 11 -7.10 3.05 0.43
C ILE A 11 -5.63 3.24 0.05
N ASN A 12 -4.79 2.20 0.14
CA ASN A 12 -3.40 2.26 -0.30
C ASN A 12 -3.29 2.58 -1.81
N PHE A 13 -4.20 2.04 -2.64
CA PHE A 13 -4.28 2.38 -4.06
C PHE A 13 -4.59 3.86 -4.27
N PHE A 14 -5.58 4.39 -3.56
CA PHE A 14 -5.92 5.79 -3.63
C PHE A 14 -4.73 6.67 -3.23
N ILE A 15 -4.03 6.34 -2.15
CA ILE A 15 -2.79 7.02 -1.74
C ILE A 15 -1.73 6.95 -2.85
N ALA A 16 -1.48 5.76 -3.40
CA ALA A 16 -0.52 5.58 -4.49
C ALA A 16 -0.90 6.40 -5.73
N ALA A 17 -2.18 6.46 -6.09
CA ALA A 17 -2.69 7.25 -7.21
C ALA A 17 -2.47 8.76 -6.99
N VAL A 18 -2.74 9.26 -5.78
CA VAL A 18 -2.46 10.66 -5.42
C VAL A 18 -0.97 10.95 -5.49
N MET A 19 -0.11 10.08 -4.95
CA MET A 19 1.35 10.23 -5.07
C MET A 19 1.80 10.23 -6.54
N GLY A 20 1.23 9.37 -7.37
CA GLY A 20 1.51 9.33 -8.81
C GLY A 20 1.09 10.61 -9.53
N ALA A 21 -0.05 11.19 -9.15
CA ALA A 21 -0.52 12.47 -9.67
C ALA A 21 0.43 13.62 -9.26
N ILE A 22 0.89 13.65 -8.00
CA ILE A 22 1.88 14.63 -7.53
C ILE A 22 3.19 14.49 -8.31
N LEU A 23 3.70 13.26 -8.49
CA LEU A 23 4.92 13.01 -9.26
C LEU A 23 4.78 13.46 -10.72
N ARG A 24 3.59 13.31 -11.33
CA ARG A 24 3.32 13.83 -12.67
C ARG A 24 3.26 15.35 -12.70
N TYR A 25 2.62 15.97 -11.71
CA TYR A 25 2.54 17.42 -11.59
C TYR A 25 3.92 18.07 -11.41
N ALA A 26 4.85 17.40 -10.73
CA ALA A 26 6.22 17.88 -10.52
C ALA A 26 7.02 18.10 -11.82
N PHE A 27 6.55 17.58 -12.96
CA PHE A 27 7.13 17.87 -14.29
C PHE A 27 6.49 19.08 -14.98
N VAL A 28 5.33 19.53 -14.51
CA VAL A 28 4.63 20.72 -15.01
C VAL A 28 5.12 21.96 -14.28
N GLU A 29 5.24 21.86 -12.96
CA GLU A 29 5.76 22.92 -12.10
C GLU A 29 6.75 22.34 -11.09
N GLU A 30 7.88 23.02 -10.89
CA GLU A 30 8.90 22.56 -9.95
C GLU A 30 8.41 22.74 -8.51
N ILE A 31 8.29 21.61 -7.79
CA ILE A 31 7.89 21.60 -6.39
C ILE A 31 9.15 21.62 -5.52
N SER A 32 9.50 22.79 -4.99
CA SER A 32 10.76 23.03 -4.26
C SER A 32 10.99 22.15 -3.01
N TRP A 33 9.92 21.68 -2.37
CA TRP A 33 9.99 20.81 -1.18
C TRP A 33 9.99 19.30 -1.51
N LEU A 34 9.69 18.93 -2.76
CA LEU A 34 9.50 17.53 -3.15
C LEU A 34 10.81 16.92 -3.64
N LYS A 35 11.37 16.00 -2.86
CA LYS A 35 12.48 15.16 -3.32
C LYS A 35 11.95 14.07 -4.25
N PHE A 36 11.98 14.33 -5.55
CA PHE A 36 11.35 13.46 -6.56
C PHE A 36 11.69 11.98 -6.41
N ARG A 37 12.98 11.62 -6.26
CA ARG A 37 13.39 10.21 -6.15
C ARG A 37 12.81 9.50 -4.92
N TYR A 38 12.67 10.21 -3.81
CA TYR A 38 12.16 9.67 -2.54
C TYR A 38 10.66 9.41 -2.64
N PHE A 39 9.91 10.38 -3.17
CA PHE A 39 8.49 10.22 -3.46
C PHE A 39 8.23 9.12 -4.50
N LEU A 40 9.10 9.00 -5.52
CA LEU A 40 9.01 7.95 -6.53
C LEU A 40 9.20 6.56 -5.92
N HIS A 41 10.16 6.40 -5.00
CA HIS A 41 10.37 5.15 -4.30
C HIS A 41 9.17 4.81 -3.40
N GLY A 42 8.65 5.77 -2.63
CA GLY A 42 7.42 5.60 -1.85
C GLY A 42 6.22 5.21 -2.71
N HIS A 43 6.03 5.87 -3.85
CA HIS A 43 4.92 5.58 -4.77
C HIS A 43 4.95 4.14 -5.26
N SER A 44 6.10 3.66 -5.76
CA SER A 44 6.20 2.31 -6.32
C SER A 44 5.99 1.22 -5.26
N HIS A 45 6.53 1.40 -4.05
CA HIS A 45 6.34 0.47 -2.95
C HIS A 45 4.88 0.42 -2.45
N VAL A 46 4.24 1.58 -2.30
CA VAL A 46 2.82 1.64 -1.87
C VAL A 46 1.90 1.08 -2.95
N ALA A 47 2.19 1.32 -4.23
CA ALA A 47 1.43 0.74 -5.34
C ALA A 47 1.57 -0.80 -5.42
N MET A 48 2.79 -1.33 -5.32
CA MET A 48 3.04 -2.76 -5.47
C MET A 48 2.71 -3.56 -4.20
N LEU A 49 3.20 -3.11 -3.04
CA LEU A 49 3.03 -3.83 -1.78
C LEU A 49 1.75 -3.43 -1.06
N GLY A 50 1.42 -2.13 -1.06
CA GLY A 50 0.22 -1.62 -0.37
C GLY A 50 -1.09 -1.92 -1.09
N TRP A 51 -1.12 -1.77 -2.41
CA TRP A 51 -2.31 -2.07 -3.21
C TRP A 51 -2.30 -3.50 -3.75
N LEU A 52 -1.38 -3.81 -4.67
CA LEU A 52 -1.48 -5.04 -5.45
C LEU A 52 -1.30 -6.28 -4.58
N TYR A 53 -0.21 -6.35 -3.81
CA TYR A 53 0.07 -7.49 -2.93
C TYR A 53 -1.01 -7.68 -1.86
N LEU A 54 -1.38 -6.64 -1.10
CA LEU A 54 -2.39 -6.76 -0.04
C LEU A 54 -3.80 -7.03 -0.59
N GLY A 55 -4.14 -6.47 -1.76
CA GLY A 55 -5.38 -6.74 -2.45
C GLY A 55 -5.47 -8.20 -2.89
N LEU A 56 -4.41 -8.70 -3.55
CA LEU A 56 -4.31 -10.11 -3.92
C LEU A 56 -4.32 -11.03 -2.70
N TYR A 57 -3.60 -10.68 -1.64
CA TYR A 57 -3.61 -11.43 -0.38
C TYR A 57 -5.03 -11.56 0.19
N ALA A 58 -5.77 -10.44 0.26
CA ALA A 58 -7.14 -10.44 0.75
C ALA A 58 -8.08 -11.29 -0.13
N LEU A 59 -7.92 -11.21 -1.45
CA LEU A 59 -8.68 -12.02 -2.40
C LEU A 59 -8.34 -13.51 -2.30
N LEU A 60 -7.06 -13.87 -2.21
CA LEU A 60 -6.63 -15.26 -2.07
C LEU A 60 -7.16 -15.87 -0.78
N VAL A 61 -7.10 -15.13 0.33
CA VAL A 61 -7.67 -15.58 1.60
C VAL A 61 -9.18 -15.74 1.52
N HIS A 62 -9.88 -14.82 0.85
CA HIS A 62 -11.34 -14.92 0.74
C HIS A 62 -11.80 -16.05 -0.19
N SER A 63 -11.13 -16.23 -1.33
CA SER A 63 -11.59 -17.13 -2.40
C SER A 63 -11.16 -18.59 -2.21
N PHE A 64 -10.00 -18.84 -1.58
CA PHE A 64 -9.43 -20.19 -1.52
C PHE A 64 -9.42 -20.81 -0.12
N LEU A 65 -9.65 -20.04 0.95
CA LEU A 65 -9.71 -20.59 2.30
C LEU A 65 -11.15 -20.85 2.76
N PRO A 66 -11.41 -21.98 3.44
CA PRO A 66 -12.66 -22.21 4.15
C PRO A 66 -12.90 -21.11 5.19
N GLU A 67 -14.15 -20.70 5.40
CA GLU A 67 -14.52 -19.59 6.30
C GLU A 67 -13.88 -19.71 7.69
N VAL A 68 -13.84 -20.92 8.27
CA VAL A 68 -13.19 -21.19 9.56
C VAL A 68 -11.72 -20.78 9.59
N ARG A 69 -10.99 -20.97 8.48
CA ARG A 69 -9.57 -20.61 8.36
C ARG A 69 -9.35 -19.15 7.93
N GLN A 70 -10.34 -18.50 7.32
CA GLN A 70 -10.24 -17.06 6.95
C GLN A 70 -10.06 -16.16 8.19
N HIS A 71 -10.53 -16.62 9.35
CA HIS A 71 -10.42 -15.91 10.63
C HIS A 71 -9.18 -16.29 11.44
N SER A 72 -8.30 -17.16 10.91
CA SER A 72 -7.11 -17.59 11.63
C SER A 72 -6.19 -16.41 11.95
N PRO A 73 -5.64 -16.34 13.19
CA PRO A 73 -4.72 -15.28 13.58
C PRO A 73 -3.46 -15.26 12.72
N PHE A 74 -3.08 -16.38 12.10
CA PHE A 74 -1.93 -16.44 11.20
C PHE A 74 -2.08 -15.49 10.00
N TYR A 75 -3.19 -15.58 9.26
CA TYR A 75 -3.40 -14.72 8.08
C TYR A 75 -3.63 -13.27 8.48
N ARG A 76 -4.32 -13.06 9.61
CA ARG A 76 -4.50 -11.70 10.16
C ARG A 76 -3.17 -11.04 10.51
N ASN A 77 -2.28 -11.74 11.21
CA ASN A 77 -1.00 -11.18 11.62
C ASN A 77 -0.11 -10.88 10.41
N ASN A 78 -0.07 -11.77 9.42
CA ASN A 78 0.64 -11.52 8.17
C ASN A 78 0.14 -10.26 7.47
N PHE A 79 -1.18 -10.09 7.35
CA PHE A 79 -1.76 -8.88 6.76
C PHE A 79 -1.40 -7.62 7.56
N ILE A 80 -1.50 -7.67 8.89
CA ILE A 80 -1.21 -6.52 9.77
C ILE A 80 0.26 -6.12 9.67
N VAL A 81 1.18 -7.08 9.71
CA VAL A 81 2.63 -6.81 9.59
C VAL A 81 2.93 -6.19 8.23
N ALA A 82 2.39 -6.77 7.14
CA ALA A 82 2.59 -6.21 5.80
C ALA A 82 2.02 -4.80 5.66
N GLN A 83 0.80 -4.53 6.18
CA GLN A 83 0.23 -3.19 6.19
C GLN A 83 1.06 -2.21 7.03
N ALA A 84 1.54 -2.63 8.20
CA ALA A 84 2.40 -1.81 9.04
C ALA A 84 3.71 -1.44 8.32
N SER A 85 4.32 -2.39 7.60
CA SER A 85 5.48 -2.13 6.75
C SER A 85 5.17 -1.13 5.64
N VAL A 86 4.01 -1.24 4.98
CA VAL A 86 3.57 -0.28 3.94
C VAL A 86 3.40 1.12 4.49
N VAL A 87 2.78 1.28 5.65
CA VAL A 87 2.64 2.58 6.32
C VAL A 87 4.00 3.12 6.74
N GLY A 88 4.89 2.26 7.25
CA GLY A 88 6.27 2.62 7.56
C GLY A 88 7.02 3.14 6.34
N MET A 89 6.94 2.45 5.21
CA MET A 89 7.52 2.86 3.92
C MET A 89 6.93 4.20 3.42
N LEU A 90 5.61 4.38 3.52
CA LEU A 90 4.93 5.62 3.11
C LEU A 90 5.48 6.85 3.86
N ILE A 91 5.88 6.70 5.12
CA ILE A 91 6.42 7.78 5.95
C ILE A 91 7.95 7.89 5.79
N ALA A 92 8.67 6.76 5.81
CA ALA A 92 10.12 6.74 5.82
C ALA A 92 10.72 7.22 4.50
N PHE A 93 10.16 6.81 3.36
CA PHE A 93 10.73 7.16 2.06
C PHE A 93 10.74 8.68 1.80
N PRO A 94 9.66 9.45 2.01
CA PRO A 94 9.71 10.91 1.89
C PRO A 94 10.76 11.59 2.78
N ILE A 95 11.08 11.01 3.94
CA ILE A 95 11.99 11.60 4.94
C ILE A 95 13.46 11.23 4.64
N GLN A 96 13.73 9.94 4.47
CA GLN A 96 15.08 9.37 4.46
C GLN A 96 15.54 8.90 3.07
N GLY A 97 14.60 8.68 2.15
CA GLY A 97 14.87 8.10 0.84
C GLY A 97 14.59 6.61 0.78
#